data_AF-A0A965VCU7-F1
#
_entry.id   AF-A0A965VCU7-F1
#
_cell.length_a   1.000
_cell.length_b   1.000
_cell.length_c   1.000
_cell.angle_alpha   90.00
_cell.angle_beta   90.00
_cell.angle_gamma   90.00
#
_symmetry.space_group_name_H-M   'P 1'
#
loop_
_entity.id
_entity.type
_entity.pdbx_description
1 polymer ?
#
loop_
_entity_poly.entity_id
_entity_poly.type
_entity_poly.pdbx_seq_one_letter_code
_entity_poly.pdbx_strand_id
1 'polypeptide(L)'
;MGVIRLATALLLPACLAVAADPVPAAAGKENAPQELLLETSDGVAIAAWYYPLPKDAASLGTVILIHDIDGSHRTVEPLAKALQAAGCAVVAPDLRGHGAS
;
A
#
# COMPACT_ATOMS: atom_id res chain seq x y z
N MET A 1 42.98 24.06 51.75
CA MET A 1 41.74 23.32 52.04
C MET A 1 40.92 23.25 50.75
N GLY A 2 41.21 22.30 49.86
CA GLY A 2 40.61 22.21 48.52
C GLY A 2 39.56 21.12 48.48
N VAL A 3 38.33 21.47 48.11
CA VAL A 3 37.25 20.50 47.90
C VAL A 3 37.07 20.29 46.39
N ILE A 4 37.50 19.13 45.90
CA ILE A 4 37.30 18.70 44.52
C ILE A 4 35.87 18.16 44.41
N ARG A 5 35.01 18.86 43.66
CA ARG A 5 33.67 18.36 43.30
C ARG A 5 33.79 17.48 42.07
N LEU A 6 33.62 16.18 42.25
CA LEU A 6 33.54 15.19 41.19
C LEU A 6 32.17 15.34 40.50
N ALA A 7 32.14 15.98 39.34
CA ALA A 7 30.95 16.08 38.51
C ALA A 7 30.80 14.79 37.69
N THR A 8 29.86 13.94 38.09
CA THR A 8 29.50 12.72 37.35
C THR A 8 28.67 13.12 36.13
N ALA A 9 29.28 13.06 34.94
CA ALA A 9 28.59 13.29 33.67
C ALA A 9 27.75 12.06 33.31
N LEU A 10 26.42 12.19 33.40
CA LEU A 10 25.46 11.20 32.93
C LEU A 10 25.28 11.39 31.41
N LEU A 11 25.91 10.54 30.59
CA LEU A 11 25.66 10.48 29.15
C LEU A 11 24.28 9.86 28.89
N LEU A 12 23.34 10.65 28.36
CA LEU A 12 22.11 10.14 27.75
C LEU A 12 22.40 9.68 26.30
N PRO A 13 21.82 8.55 25.84
CA PRO A 13 21.91 8.15 24.43
C PRO A 13 20.97 9.01 23.58
N ALA A 14 21.51 9.62 22.53
CA ALA A 14 20.71 10.31 21.51
C ALA A 14 20.01 9.28 20.61
N CYS A 15 18.71 9.08 20.80
CA CYS A 15 17.87 8.39 19.81
C CYS A 15 17.68 9.31 18.60
N LEU A 16 18.30 8.96 17.47
CA LEU A 16 17.94 9.54 16.18
C LEU A 16 16.54 9.06 15.81
N ALA A 17 15.54 9.93 15.95
CA ALA A 17 14.24 9.73 15.34
C ALA A 17 14.39 10.01 13.84
N VAL A 18 14.26 8.98 13.00
CA VAL A 18 14.05 9.18 11.56
C VAL A 18 12.63 9.74 11.42
N ALA A 19 12.52 11.00 11.02
CA ALA A 19 11.24 11.57 10.64
C ALA A 19 10.87 10.95 9.28
N ALA A 20 9.82 10.13 9.25
CA ALA A 20 9.19 9.77 7.99
C ALA A 20 8.56 11.04 7.41
N ASP A 21 9.02 11.49 6.24
CA ASP A 21 8.38 12.60 5.55
C ASP A 21 6.90 12.27 5.32
N PRO A 22 5.98 13.22 5.58
CA PRO A 22 4.57 13.00 5.32
C PRO A 22 4.37 12.80 3.82
N VAL A 23 3.95 11.60 3.43
CA VAL A 23 3.51 11.30 2.07
C VAL A 23 2.37 12.26 1.73
N PRO A 24 2.51 13.11 0.70
CA PRO A 24 1.49 14.11 0.39
C PRO A 24 0.20 13.41 -0.01
N ALA A 25 -0.83 13.57 0.83
CA ALA A 25 -2.19 13.11 0.60
C ALA A 25 -2.88 13.98 -0.46
N ALA A 26 -2.44 13.87 -1.71
CA ALA A 26 -3.22 14.32 -2.85
C ALA A 26 -3.98 13.12 -3.43
N ALA A 27 -4.94 12.60 -2.66
CA ALA A 27 -5.89 11.61 -3.17
C ALA A 27 -6.92 12.33 -4.07
N GLY A 28 -6.47 12.81 -5.21
CA GLY A 28 -7.34 13.23 -6.31
C GLY A 28 -8.08 12.02 -6.87
N LYS A 29 -9.23 12.26 -7.51
CA LYS A 29 -10.05 11.28 -8.25
C LYS A 29 -9.25 10.31 -9.14
N GLU A 30 -8.05 10.73 -9.54
CA GLU A 30 -7.09 9.98 -10.35
C GLU A 30 -6.60 8.69 -9.69
N ASN A 31 -6.52 8.63 -8.36
CA ASN A 31 -6.02 7.45 -7.62
C ASN A 31 -7.14 6.55 -7.08
N ALA A 32 -8.40 6.84 -7.43
CA ALA A 32 -9.52 6.03 -6.98
C ALA A 32 -9.48 4.64 -7.64
N PRO A 33 -9.88 3.57 -6.94
CA PRO A 33 -10.01 2.25 -7.53
C PRO A 33 -10.97 2.27 -8.71
N GLN A 34 -10.61 1.56 -9.79
CA GLN A 34 -11.37 1.44 -11.02
C GLN A 34 -11.83 0.01 -11.19
N GLU A 35 -13.11 -0.20 -11.46
CA GLU A 35 -13.64 -1.51 -11.81
C GLU A 35 -13.33 -1.80 -13.29
N LEU A 36 -12.86 -3.02 -13.56
CA LEU A 36 -12.48 -3.53 -14.86
C LEU A 36 -13.20 -4.86 -15.11
N LEU A 37 -13.54 -5.12 -16.36
CA LEU A 37 -13.96 -6.44 -16.83
C LEU A 37 -12.88 -6.98 -17.78
N LEU A 38 -12.31 -8.14 -17.45
CA LEU A 38 -11.17 -8.73 -18.15
C LEU A 38 -11.60 -10.04 -18.82
N GLU A 39 -11.40 -10.16 -20.13
CA GLU A 39 -11.61 -11.40 -20.87
C GLU A 39 -10.41 -12.34 -20.66
N THR A 40 -10.68 -13.58 -20.22
CA THR A 40 -9.65 -14.63 -20.13
C THR A 40 -9.54 -15.41 -21.44
N SER A 41 -8.44 -16.15 -21.63
CA SER A 41 -8.16 -16.86 -22.89
C SER A 41 -9.15 -17.96 -23.27
N ASP A 42 -9.91 -18.47 -22.30
CA ASP A 42 -11.01 -19.43 -22.45
C ASP A 42 -12.38 -18.75 -22.69
N GLY A 43 -12.40 -17.42 -22.87
CA GLY A 43 -13.59 -16.65 -23.25
C GLY A 43 -14.55 -16.34 -22.11
N VAL A 44 -14.08 -16.37 -20.87
CA VAL A 44 -14.89 -16.08 -19.68
C VAL A 44 -14.43 -14.78 -19.04
N ALA A 45 -15.28 -13.76 -19.04
CA ALA A 45 -14.99 -12.50 -18.38
C ALA A 45 -14.88 -12.65 -16.85
N ILE A 46 -13.96 -11.90 -16.23
CA ILE A 46 -13.85 -11.75 -14.77
C ILE A 46 -13.79 -10.27 -14.38
N ALA A 47 -14.44 -9.92 -13.27
CA ALA A 47 -14.37 -8.59 -12.68
C ALA A 47 -13.03 -8.39 -11.95
N ALA A 48 -12.49 -7.17 -11.99
CA ALA A 48 -11.26 -6.80 -11.28
C ALA A 48 -11.27 -5.35 -10.83
N TRP A 49 -10.53 -5.06 -9.76
CA TRP A 49 -10.33 -3.70 -9.26
C TRP A 49 -8.89 -3.26 -9.44
N TYR A 50 -8.70 -2.18 -10.19
CA TYR A 50 -7.41 -1.56 -10.43
C TYR A 50 -7.21 -0.34 -9.55
N TYR A 51 -6.08 -0.30 -8.85
CA TYR A 51 -5.64 0.78 -7.96
C TYR A 51 -4.48 1.50 -8.65
N PRO A 52 -4.76 2.59 -9.40
CA PRO A 52 -3.74 3.29 -10.17
C PRO A 52 -2.82 4.12 -9.28
N LEU A 53 -1.62 4.40 -9.76
CA LEU A 53 -0.77 5.47 -9.24
C LEU A 53 -1.03 6.77 -10.03
N PRO A 54 -0.73 7.95 -9.46
CA PRO A 54 -0.73 9.20 -10.22
C PRO A 54 0.12 9.07 -11.47
N LYS A 55 -0.26 9.73 -12.56
CA LYS A 55 0.44 9.62 -13.86
C LYS A 55 1.94 9.90 -13.79
N ASP A 56 2.36 10.84 -12.92
CA ASP A 56 3.75 11.26 -12.78
C ASP A 56 4.49 10.56 -11.62
N ALA A 57 3.86 9.59 -10.95
CA ALA A 57 4.49 8.84 -9.86
C ALA A 57 5.44 7.75 -10.39
N ALA A 58 6.61 7.64 -9.76
CA ALA A 58 7.51 6.52 -10.00
C ALA A 58 6.90 5.25 -9.41
N SER A 59 6.65 4.24 -10.25
CA SER A 59 6.11 2.95 -9.81
C SER A 59 7.23 2.05 -9.28
N LEU A 60 7.02 1.46 -8.10
CA LEU A 60 7.86 0.36 -7.59
C LEU A 60 7.56 -0.96 -8.31
N GLY A 61 6.37 -1.08 -8.89
CA GLY A 61 5.92 -2.27 -9.61
C GLY A 61 4.40 -2.39 -9.66
N THR A 62 3.95 -3.43 -10.37
CA THR A 62 2.54 -3.83 -10.41
C THR A 62 2.35 -5.12 -9.62
N VAL A 63 1.37 -5.13 -8.72
CA VAL A 63 1.01 -6.28 -7.90
C VAL A 63 -0.36 -6.81 -8.33
N ILE A 64 -0.46 -8.12 -8.55
CA ILE A 64 -1.74 -8.82 -8.69
C ILE A 64 -2.05 -9.46 -7.34
N LEU A 65 -3.17 -9.07 -6.74
CA LEU A 65 -3.56 -9.47 -5.39
C LEU A 65 -4.74 -10.44 -5.46
N ILE A 66 -4.50 -11.69 -5.07
CA ILE A 66 -5.50 -12.75 -5.11
C ILE A 66 -6.11 -12.96 -3.72
N HIS A 67 -7.44 -13.04 -3.66
CA HIS A 67 -8.16 -13.33 -2.43
C HIS A 67 -8.14 -14.84 -2.10
N ASP A 68 -8.39 -15.17 -0.83
CA ASP A 68 -8.53 -16.56 -0.37
C ASP A 68 -9.91 -17.14 -0.75
N ILE A 69 -10.15 -18.42 -0.44
CA ILE A 69 -11.44 -19.10 -0.59
C ILE A 69 -12.58 -18.30 0.08
N ASP A 70 -13.75 -18.26 -0.57
CA ASP A 70 -14.91 -17.46 -0.17
C ASP A 70 -14.66 -15.93 -0.08
N GLY A 71 -13.48 -15.47 -0.53
CA GLY A 71 -13.09 -14.07 -0.57
C GLY A 71 -13.56 -13.32 -1.81
N SER A 72 -13.14 -12.05 -1.90
CA SER A 72 -13.29 -11.19 -3.08
C SER A 72 -12.29 -10.04 -2.99
N HIS A 73 -12.26 -9.14 -3.97
CA HIS A 73 -11.51 -7.89 -3.97
C HIS A 73 -11.72 -7.09 -2.68
N ARG A 74 -12.90 -7.17 -2.04
CA ARG A 74 -13.21 -6.48 -0.79
C ARG A 74 -12.39 -6.98 0.39
N THR A 75 -12.12 -8.29 0.46
CA THR A 75 -11.36 -8.86 1.58
C THR A 75 -9.90 -8.46 1.54
N VAL A 76 -9.39 -8.15 0.35
CA VAL A 76 -8.00 -7.74 0.13
C VAL A 76 -7.83 -6.24 -0.14
N GLU A 77 -8.92 -5.47 -0.22
CA GLU A 77 -8.92 -4.02 -0.44
C GLU A 77 -8.02 -3.24 0.55
N PRO A 78 -8.00 -3.53 1.87
CA PRO A 78 -7.11 -2.83 2.79
C PRO A 78 -5.63 -2.99 2.42
N LEU A 79 -5.22 -4.19 1.97
CA LEU A 79 -3.85 -4.45 1.53
C LEU A 79 -3.57 -3.81 0.18
N ALA A 80 -4.52 -3.82 -0.76
CA ALA A 80 -4.39 -3.14 -2.04
C ALA A 80 -4.15 -1.63 -1.86
N LYS A 81 -4.90 -0.97 -0.97
CA LYS A 81 -4.69 0.45 -0.63
C LYS A 81 -3.35 0.71 0.05
N ALA A 82 -2.91 -0.19 0.93
CA ALA A 82 -1.60 -0.06 1.58
C ALA A 82 -0.45 -0.16 0.56
N LEU A 83 -0.53 -1.11 -0.38
CA LEU A 83 0.44 -1.27 -1.46
C LEU A 83 0.40 -0.08 -2.44
N GLN A 84 -0.79 0.45 -2.75
CA GLN A 84 -0.94 1.66 -3.55
C GLN A 84 -0.26 2.86 -2.88
N ALA A 85 -0.50 3.06 -1.59
CA ALA A 85 0.16 4.11 -0.81
C ALA A 85 1.68 3.91 -0.72
N ALA A 86 2.16 2.67 -0.82
CA ALA A 86 3.58 2.34 -0.89
C ALA A 86 4.21 2.54 -2.28
N GLY A 87 3.44 2.90 -3.31
CA GLY A 87 3.96 3.17 -4.65
C GLY A 87 3.86 1.99 -5.63
N CYS A 88 2.99 1.01 -5.35
CA CYS A 88 2.68 -0.07 -6.29
C CYS A 88 1.34 0.17 -6.99
N ALA A 89 1.25 -0.06 -8.29
CA ALA A 89 -0.05 -0.23 -8.93
C ALA A 89 -0.61 -1.60 -8.55
N VAL A 90 -1.91 -1.73 -8.24
CA VAL A 90 -2.47 -3.01 -7.77
C VAL A 90 -3.67 -3.41 -8.61
N VAL A 91 -3.80 -4.70 -8.94
CA VAL A 91 -5.00 -5.29 -9.53
C VAL A 91 -5.49 -6.40 -8.61
N ALA A 92 -6.76 -6.34 -8.20
CA ALA A 92 -7.41 -7.38 -7.40
C ALA A 92 -8.58 -7.98 -8.22
N PRO A 93 -8.38 -9.10 -8.93
CA PRO A 93 -9.44 -9.80 -9.63
C PRO A 93 -10.32 -10.60 -8.66
N ASP A 94 -11.61 -10.66 -8.95
CA ASP A 94 -12.50 -11.66 -8.38
C ASP A 94 -12.38 -12.94 -9.22
N LEU A 95 -11.88 -14.02 -8.62
CA LEU A 95 -11.75 -15.32 -9.29
C LEU A 95 -13.13 -15.90 -9.60
N ARG A 96 -13.21 -16.84 -10.55
CA ARG A 96 -14.50 -17.42 -10.98
C ARG A 96 -15.30 -17.96 -9.79
N GLY A 97 -16.59 -17.63 -9.76
CA GLY A 97 -17.51 -18.08 -8.72
C GLY A 97 -17.35 -17.34 -7.39
N HIS A 98 -16.64 -16.21 -7.39
CA HIS A 98 -16.38 -15.39 -6.22
C HIS A 98 -16.65 -13.91 -6.53
N GLY A 99 -17.07 -13.15 -5.51
CA GLY A 99 -17.28 -11.72 -5.65
C GLY A 99 -18.24 -11.36 -6.80
N ALA A 100 -17.75 -10.59 -7.76
CA ALA A 100 -18.50 -10.13 -8.93
C ALA A 100 -18.28 -10.97 -10.22
N SER A 101 -17.59 -12.12 -10.13
CA SER A 101 -17.29 -13.03 -11.25
C SER A 101 -17.99 -14.39 -11.11
#